data_AF-A0A4V1TN98-F1
#
_entry.id   AF-A0A4V1TN98-F1
#
_cell.length_a   1.000
_cell.length_b   1.000
_cell.length_c   1.000
_cell.angle_alpha   90.00
_cell.angle_beta   90.00
_cell.angle_gamma   90.00
#
_symmetry.space_group_name_H-M   'P 1'
#
loop_
_entity.id
_entity.type
_entity.pdbx_description
1 polymer ?
#
loop_
_entity_poly.entity_id
_entity_poly.type
_entity_poly.pdbx_seq_one_letter_code
_entity_poly.pdbx_strand_id
1 'polypeptide(L)'
;MHTDHRSESAQKTALKAISAHLSRRLVWYLLASYGLAALYPDLGLWLRACSFGTIRVGAASQQVSTPTLLLGVMLFNASIATNIRQLGLTFTHPRLLIASLLANIMIPVAFVTLLGMLLSLWPDLGQARGMMTGLAILASMPIAASSTTWVQQARGDIALSLGMVLVSTSLSPLVTPMVFWLMAHCLPAALTLNVHGLGGGDTQLFLLTAVVFPCACGLLAHQLLPAARLQRLLPSLKLISKVCLLCLNYCNGAVALPHLLE
;
A
#
# COMPACT_ATOMS: atom_id res chain seq x y z
N MET A 1 -36.44 0.26 -27.14
CA MET A 1 -35.11 0.87 -26.85
C MET A 1 -35.12 1.86 -25.67
N HIS A 2 -36.22 2.01 -24.91
CA HIS A 2 -36.36 3.03 -23.84
C HIS A 2 -36.18 2.50 -22.40
N THR A 3 -36.10 1.17 -22.22
CA THR A 3 -36.02 0.51 -20.90
C THR A 3 -34.59 0.40 -20.36
N ASP A 4 -33.58 0.39 -21.25
CA ASP A 4 -32.19 0.13 -20.88
C ASP A 4 -31.55 1.30 -20.10
N HIS A 5 -31.84 2.54 -20.52
CA HIS A 5 -31.29 3.75 -19.88
C HIS A 5 -31.77 4.00 -18.44
N ARG A 6 -32.97 3.53 -18.06
CA ARG A 6 -33.46 3.63 -16.66
C ARG A 6 -32.79 2.62 -15.74
N SER A 7 -32.50 1.41 -16.23
CA SER A 7 -31.80 0.38 -15.44
C SER A 7 -30.34 0.79 -15.18
N GLU A 8 -29.68 1.32 -16.21
CA GLU A 8 -28.27 1.75 -16.14
C GLU A 8 -28.09 2.97 -15.21
N SER A 9 -29.07 3.88 -15.15
CA SER A 9 -29.03 5.04 -14.26
C SER A 9 -29.29 4.68 -12.79
N ALA A 10 -30.22 3.76 -12.53
CA ALA A 10 -30.50 3.24 -11.19
C ALA A 10 -29.29 2.47 -10.63
N GLN A 11 -28.65 1.62 -11.44
CA GLN A 11 -27.45 0.88 -11.05
C GLN A 11 -26.27 1.81 -10.74
N LYS A 12 -26.06 2.86 -11.55
CA LYS A 12 -25.05 3.89 -11.28
C LYS A 12 -25.31 4.64 -9.97
N THR A 13 -26.57 4.88 -9.65
CA THR A 13 -26.99 5.56 -8.43
C THR A 13 -26.77 4.67 -7.20
N ALA A 14 -27.12 3.39 -7.30
CA ALA A 14 -26.85 2.39 -6.27
C ALA A 14 -25.35 2.21 -6.00
N LEU A 15 -24.52 2.06 -7.06
CA LEU A 15 -23.07 1.94 -6.92
C LEU A 15 -22.44 3.18 -6.27
N LYS A 16 -22.89 4.38 -6.65
CA LYS A 16 -22.45 5.63 -6.00
C LYS A 16 -22.87 5.68 -4.54
N ALA A 17 -24.10 5.28 -4.21
CA ALA A 17 -24.60 5.25 -2.84
C ALA A 17 -23.83 4.27 -1.96
N ILE A 18 -23.59 3.05 -2.46
CA ILE A 18 -22.77 2.02 -1.78
C ILE A 18 -21.35 2.54 -1.56
N SER A 19 -20.72 3.09 -2.60
CA SER A 19 -19.36 3.65 -2.49
C SER A 19 -19.30 4.80 -1.47
N ALA A 20 -20.29 5.69 -1.46
CA ALA A 20 -20.38 6.79 -0.49
C ALA A 20 -20.64 6.31 0.95
N HIS A 21 -21.44 5.26 1.12
CA HIS A 21 -21.65 4.62 2.41
C HIS A 21 -20.35 3.97 2.93
N LEU A 22 -19.68 3.19 2.09
CA LEU A 22 -18.40 2.57 2.42
C LEU A 22 -17.32 3.61 2.77
N SER A 23 -17.28 4.74 2.05
CA SER A 23 -16.33 5.83 2.34
C SER A 23 -16.55 6.45 3.72
N ARG A 24 -17.80 6.67 4.13
CA ARG A 24 -18.09 7.28 5.44
C ARG A 24 -17.79 6.35 6.61
N ARG A 25 -17.77 5.03 6.38
CA ARG A 25 -17.59 4.02 7.42
C ARG A 25 -16.36 3.14 7.17
N LEU A 26 -15.41 3.58 6.34
CA LEU A 26 -14.28 2.73 5.94
C LEU A 26 -13.49 2.23 7.15
N VAL A 27 -13.24 3.10 8.13
CA VAL A 27 -12.52 2.75 9.37
C VAL A 27 -13.23 1.61 10.10
N TRP A 28 -14.56 1.65 10.20
CA TRP A 28 -15.34 0.56 10.82
C TRP A 28 -15.25 -0.73 10.04
N TYR A 29 -15.29 -0.67 8.71
CA TYR A 29 -15.09 -1.86 7.87
C TYR A 29 -13.67 -2.41 7.98
N LEU A 30 -12.66 -1.57 8.15
CA LEU A 30 -11.28 -2.00 8.41
C LEU A 30 -11.17 -2.69 9.76
N LEU A 31 -11.73 -2.10 10.82
CA LEU A 31 -11.78 -2.73 12.14
C LEU A 31 -12.52 -4.07 12.09
N ALA A 32 -13.65 -4.15 11.38
CA ALA A 32 -14.37 -5.39 11.16
C ALA A 32 -13.52 -6.41 10.38
N SER A 33 -12.76 -5.98 9.37
CA SER A 33 -11.87 -6.87 8.62
C SER A 33 -10.76 -7.44 9.51
N TYR A 34 -10.20 -6.65 10.43
CA TYR A 34 -9.23 -7.16 11.40
C TYR A 34 -9.87 -8.08 12.44
N GLY A 35 -11.08 -7.76 12.92
CA GLY A 35 -11.83 -8.64 13.82
C GLY A 35 -12.14 -9.99 13.16
N LEU A 36 -12.58 -9.99 11.90
CA LEU A 36 -12.78 -11.22 11.13
C LEU A 36 -11.46 -11.98 10.91
N ALA A 37 -10.36 -11.28 10.69
CA ALA A 37 -9.04 -11.91 10.51
C ALA A 37 -8.55 -12.60 11.79
N ALA A 38 -8.87 -12.04 12.96
CA ALA A 38 -8.57 -12.65 14.24
C ALA A 38 -9.46 -13.86 14.55
N LEU A 39 -10.75 -13.81 14.18
CA LEU A 39 -11.72 -14.88 14.45
C LEU A 39 -11.67 -16.03 13.43
N TYR A 40 -11.37 -15.73 12.17
CA TYR A 40 -11.35 -16.68 11.05
C TYR A 40 -10.06 -16.53 10.22
N PRO A 41 -8.88 -16.83 10.79
CA PRO A 41 -7.60 -16.65 10.10
C PRO A 41 -7.41 -17.61 8.92
N ASP A 42 -7.95 -18.83 8.99
CA ASP A 42 -7.76 -19.87 7.97
C ASP A 42 -8.16 -19.42 6.57
N LEU A 43 -9.27 -18.69 6.45
CA LEU A 43 -9.74 -18.12 5.19
C LEU A 43 -8.78 -17.05 4.65
N GLY A 44 -8.20 -16.22 5.51
CA GLY A 44 -7.21 -15.22 5.13
C GLY A 44 -5.89 -15.86 4.69
N LEU A 45 -5.46 -16.90 5.39
CA LEU A 45 -4.27 -17.68 5.04
C LEU A 45 -4.47 -18.44 3.72
N TRP A 46 -5.66 -19.03 3.51
CA TRP A 46 -6.02 -19.69 2.26
C TRP A 46 -6.01 -18.71 1.08
N LEU A 47 -6.65 -17.55 1.22
CA LEU A 47 -6.63 -16.50 0.19
C LEU A 47 -5.19 -16.06 -0.13
N ARG A 48 -4.36 -15.91 0.89
CA ARG A 48 -2.95 -15.53 0.73
C ARG A 48 -2.13 -16.61 0.01
N ALA A 49 -2.41 -17.88 0.26
CA ALA A 49 -1.72 -19.01 -0.35
C ALA A 49 -2.09 -19.21 -1.83
N CYS A 50 -3.26 -18.71 -2.27
CA CYS A 50 -3.61 -18.74 -3.68
C CYS A 50 -2.59 -17.96 -4.52
N SER A 51 -2.06 -18.64 -5.54
CA SER A 51 -1.09 -18.09 -6.47
C SER A 51 -1.54 -18.28 -7.91
N PHE A 52 -1.29 -17.26 -8.72
CA PHE A 52 -1.69 -17.16 -10.11
C PHE A 52 -0.49 -17.35 -11.07
N GLY A 53 0.58 -17.98 -10.59
CA GLY A 53 1.80 -18.25 -11.34
C GLY A 53 3.03 -17.50 -10.81
N THR A 54 4.14 -17.66 -11.51
CA THR A 54 5.44 -17.10 -11.14
C THR A 54 6.03 -16.34 -12.33
N ILE A 55 6.44 -15.11 -12.09
CA ILE A 55 7.21 -14.31 -13.05
C ILE A 55 8.69 -14.57 -12.76
N ARG A 56 9.45 -14.97 -13.78
CA ARG A 56 10.90 -15.19 -13.67
C ARG A 56 11.63 -14.27 -14.62
N VAL A 57 12.63 -13.56 -14.11
CA VAL A 57 13.50 -12.69 -14.90
C VAL A 57 14.94 -12.96 -14.47
N GLY A 58 15.70 -13.65 -15.31
CA GLY A 58 17.03 -14.14 -14.95
C GLY A 58 16.98 -15.09 -13.77
N ALA A 59 17.78 -14.82 -12.73
CA ALA A 59 17.80 -15.59 -11.49
C ALA A 59 16.71 -15.19 -10.49
N ALA A 60 16.05 -14.03 -10.68
CA ALA A 60 15.01 -13.56 -9.78
C ALA A 60 13.66 -14.21 -10.13
N SER A 61 12.92 -14.61 -9.09
CA SER A 61 11.59 -15.19 -9.26
C SER A 61 10.59 -14.57 -8.30
N GLN A 62 9.42 -14.20 -8.80
CA GLN A 62 8.38 -13.56 -8.02
C GLN A 62 7.05 -14.29 -8.22
N GLN A 63 6.50 -14.81 -7.13
CA GLN A 63 5.20 -15.46 -7.14
C GLN A 63 4.08 -14.41 -7.13
N VAL A 64 3.14 -14.53 -8.06
CA VAL A 64 1.95 -13.68 -8.11
C VAL A 64 0.93 -14.27 -7.15
N SER A 65 0.98 -13.81 -5.90
CA SER A 65 0.02 -14.18 -4.85
C SER A 65 -1.24 -13.30 -4.90
N THR A 66 -2.32 -13.70 -4.24
CA THR A 66 -3.52 -12.87 -4.12
C THR A 66 -3.23 -11.46 -3.56
N PRO A 67 -2.46 -11.27 -2.46
CA PRO A 67 -2.11 -9.93 -1.99
C PRO A 67 -1.37 -9.10 -3.04
N THR A 68 -0.46 -9.71 -3.79
CA THR A 68 0.27 -9.04 -4.88
C THR A 68 -0.69 -8.60 -5.99
N LEU A 69 -1.65 -9.44 -6.35
CA LEU A 69 -2.66 -9.12 -7.36
C LEU A 69 -3.59 -7.99 -6.88
N LEU A 70 -4.08 -8.07 -5.63
CA LEU A 70 -4.93 -7.03 -5.03
C LEU A 70 -4.20 -5.69 -5.00
N LEU A 71 -2.92 -5.68 -4.63
CA LEU A 71 -2.05 -4.51 -4.67
C LEU A 71 -1.95 -3.93 -6.09
N GLY A 72 -1.67 -4.77 -7.08
CA GLY A 72 -1.58 -4.36 -8.47
C GLY A 72 -2.89 -3.79 -9.01
N VAL A 73 -4.03 -4.39 -8.67
CA VAL A 73 -5.36 -3.88 -9.04
C VAL A 73 -5.62 -2.51 -8.41
N MET A 74 -5.27 -2.31 -7.13
CA MET A 74 -5.43 -1.00 -6.48
C MET A 74 -4.61 0.08 -7.18
N LEU A 75 -3.36 -0.23 -7.52
CA LEU A 75 -2.46 0.70 -8.21
C LEU A 75 -2.89 1.00 -9.63
N PHE A 76 -3.29 -0.03 -10.39
CA PHE A 76 -3.88 0.13 -11.70
C PHE A 76 -5.11 1.05 -11.65
N ASN A 77 -6.02 0.81 -10.69
CA ASN A 77 -7.22 1.62 -10.49
C ASN A 77 -6.90 3.06 -10.07
N ALA A 78 -5.86 3.27 -9.27
CA ALA A 78 -5.40 4.61 -8.90
C ALA A 78 -4.82 5.34 -10.11
N SER A 79 -3.98 4.67 -10.90
CA SER A 79 -3.36 5.21 -12.11
C SER A 79 -4.35 5.54 -13.21
N ILE A 80 -5.31 4.65 -13.48
CA ILE A 80 -6.35 4.92 -14.49
C ILE A 80 -7.28 6.06 -14.06
N ALA A 81 -7.48 6.27 -12.75
CA ALA A 81 -8.25 7.39 -12.23
C ALA A 81 -7.46 8.72 -12.20
N THR A 82 -6.15 8.68 -12.42
CA THR A 82 -5.25 9.84 -12.35
C THR A 82 -5.02 10.44 -13.72
N ASN A 83 -5.04 11.78 -13.81
CA ASN A 83 -4.69 12.47 -15.05
C ASN A 83 -3.17 12.50 -15.22
N ILE A 84 -2.66 11.95 -16.34
CA ILE A 84 -1.22 11.86 -16.58
C ILE A 84 -0.52 13.23 -16.66
N ARG A 85 -1.21 14.27 -17.14
CA ARG A 85 -0.67 15.62 -17.17
C ARG A 85 -0.50 16.17 -15.75
N GLN A 86 -1.47 15.91 -14.87
CA GLN A 86 -1.36 16.29 -13.45
C GLN A 86 -0.22 15.54 -12.75
N LEU A 87 -0.05 14.25 -13.05
CA LEU A 87 1.09 13.46 -12.57
C LEU A 87 2.43 14.05 -13.04
N GLY A 88 2.53 14.44 -14.31
CA GLY A 88 3.70 15.12 -14.85
C GLY A 88 3.99 16.47 -14.16
N LEU A 89 2.96 17.27 -13.88
CA LEU A 89 3.08 18.54 -13.15
C LEU A 89 3.57 18.34 -11.71
N THR A 90 3.36 17.18 -11.09
CA THR A 90 3.94 16.88 -9.79
C THR A 90 5.47 16.91 -9.86
N PHE A 91 6.06 16.38 -10.94
CA PHE A 91 7.51 16.36 -11.14
C PHE A 91 8.12 17.73 -11.44
N THR A 92 7.32 18.71 -11.86
CA THR A 92 7.79 20.09 -12.04
C THR A 92 7.90 20.84 -10.71
N HIS A 93 7.42 20.27 -9.60
CA HIS A 93 7.48 20.83 -8.25
C HIS A 93 8.36 19.97 -7.33
N PRO A 94 9.69 19.87 -7.59
CA PRO A 94 10.57 18.93 -6.89
C PRO A 94 10.64 19.19 -5.38
N ARG A 95 10.46 20.44 -4.95
CA ARG A 95 10.44 20.81 -3.52
C ARG A 95 9.35 20.05 -2.75
N LEU A 96 8.17 19.86 -3.34
CA LEU A 96 7.06 19.16 -2.70
C LEU A 96 7.32 17.64 -2.63
N LEU A 97 7.90 17.07 -3.69
CA LEU A 97 8.31 15.67 -3.73
C LEU A 97 9.40 15.37 -2.70
N ILE A 98 10.44 16.21 -2.63
CA ILE A 98 11.53 16.07 -1.65
C ILE A 98 10.99 16.23 -0.23
N ALA A 99 10.15 17.24 0.03
CA ALA A 99 9.53 17.41 1.35
C ALA A 99 8.69 16.20 1.75
N SER A 100 7.90 15.64 0.83
CA SER A 100 7.08 14.46 1.07
C SER A 100 7.93 13.20 1.31
N LEU A 101 9.02 13.03 0.57
CA LEU A 101 9.94 11.91 0.74
C LEU A 101 10.69 12.01 2.07
N LEU A 102 11.18 13.20 2.41
CA LEU A 102 11.80 13.47 3.70
C LEU A 102 10.82 13.23 4.84
N ALA A 103 9.58 13.70 4.72
CA ALA A 103 8.55 13.43 5.72
C ALA A 103 8.27 11.92 5.87
N ASN A 104 8.21 11.18 4.77
CA ASN A 104 8.03 9.73 4.79
C ASN A 104 9.16 8.99 5.52
N ILE A 105 10.38 9.53 5.49
CA ILE A 105 11.53 8.91 6.17
C ILE A 105 11.63 9.42 7.62
N MET A 106 11.66 10.75 7.80
CA MET A 106 11.98 11.39 9.07
C MET A 106 10.88 11.16 10.12
N ILE A 107 9.60 11.15 9.74
CA ILE A 107 8.51 10.98 10.71
C ILE A 107 8.56 9.57 11.34
N PRO A 108 8.59 8.46 10.57
CA PRO A 108 8.75 7.12 11.15
C PRO A 108 10.06 6.94 11.91
N VAL A 109 11.18 7.43 11.38
CA VAL A 109 12.50 7.39 12.05
C VAL A 109 12.46 8.07 13.41
N ALA A 110 11.91 9.28 13.49
CA ALA A 110 11.78 10.00 14.75
C ALA A 110 10.87 9.26 15.73
N PHE A 111 9.75 8.73 15.25
CA PHE A 111 8.82 7.94 16.06
C PHE A 111 9.49 6.67 16.64
N VAL A 112 10.17 5.88 15.80
CA VAL A 112 10.86 4.66 16.23
C VAL A 112 12.00 4.98 17.19
N THR A 113 12.74 6.06 16.96
CA THR A 113 13.82 6.50 17.85
C THR A 113 13.28 6.88 19.23
N LEU A 114 12.23 7.71 19.27
CA LEU A 114 11.60 8.14 20.52
C LEU A 114 11.02 6.94 21.29
N LEU A 115 10.35 6.03 20.58
CA LEU A 115 9.80 4.82 21.18
C LEU A 115 10.91 3.88 21.66
N GLY A 116 12.02 3.77 20.95
CA GLY A 116 13.19 2.99 21.36
C GLY A 116 13.85 3.53 22.63
N MET A 117 13.91 4.86 22.79
CA MET A 117 14.35 5.46 24.05
C MET A 117 13.43 5.06 25.21
N LEU A 118 12.11 5.07 25.01
CA LEU A 118 11.16 4.64 26.04
C LEU A 118 11.27 3.14 26.34
N LEU A 119 11.37 2.31 25.30
CA LEU A 119 11.48 0.84 25.43
C LEU A 119 12.84 0.40 25.99
N SER A 120 13.86 1.25 25.97
CA SER A 120 15.13 0.95 26.65
C SER A 120 14.99 0.84 28.18
N LEU A 121 13.90 1.37 28.73
CA LEU A 121 13.52 1.25 30.14
C LEU A 121 12.68 0.00 30.42
N TRP A 122 12.34 -0.77 29.38
CA TRP A 122 11.48 -1.94 29.52
C TRP A 122 12.25 -3.10 30.20
N PRO A 123 11.63 -3.84 31.15
CA PRO A 123 12.32 -4.89 31.90
C PRO A 123 12.82 -6.05 31.02
N ASP A 124 12.07 -6.39 29.97
CA ASP A 124 12.43 -7.43 29.00
C ASP A 124 12.97 -6.81 27.70
N LEU A 125 14.28 -6.65 27.65
CA LEU A 125 14.97 -6.11 26.48
C LEU A 125 14.91 -7.05 25.26
N GLY A 126 14.63 -8.34 25.45
CA GLY A 126 14.49 -9.31 24.35
C GLY A 126 13.25 -9.01 23.49
N GLN A 127 12.09 -8.83 24.14
CA GLN A 127 10.85 -8.45 23.48
C GLN A 127 10.96 -7.05 22.84
N ALA A 128 11.58 -6.10 23.54
CA ALA A 128 11.80 -4.75 23.04
C ALA A 128 12.61 -4.74 21.72
N ARG A 129 13.66 -5.58 21.61
CA ARG A 129 14.45 -5.73 20.37
C ARG A 129 13.62 -6.25 19.20
N GLY A 130 12.77 -7.24 19.44
CA GLY A 130 11.88 -7.79 18.42
C GLY A 130 10.92 -6.73 17.87
N MET A 131 10.27 -5.99 18.79
CA MET A 131 9.39 -4.88 18.42
C MET A 131 10.12 -3.78 17.65
N MET A 132 11.33 -3.42 18.08
CA MET A 132 12.15 -2.41 17.39
C MET A 132 12.59 -2.85 16.00
N THR A 133 12.90 -4.14 15.82
CA THR A 133 13.22 -4.69 14.50
C THR A 133 12.03 -4.59 13.57
N GLY A 134 10.84 -5.00 14.02
CA GLY A 134 9.60 -4.87 13.24
C GLY A 134 9.27 -3.42 12.88
N LEU A 135 9.42 -2.51 13.85
CA LEU A 135 9.15 -1.08 13.66
C LEU A 135 10.19 -0.40 12.74
N ALA A 136 11.45 -0.80 12.80
CA ALA A 136 12.47 -0.30 11.89
C ALA A 136 12.25 -0.80 10.46
N ILE A 137 11.84 -2.07 10.30
CA ILE A 137 11.41 -2.60 8.99
C ILE A 137 10.26 -1.76 8.46
N LEU A 138 9.23 -1.51 9.29
CA LEU A 138 8.09 -0.68 8.92
C LEU A 138 8.51 0.75 8.52
N ALA A 139 9.39 1.38 9.29
CA ALA A 139 9.89 2.74 9.02
C ALA A 139 10.72 2.82 7.73
N SER A 140 11.35 1.71 7.31
CA SER A 140 12.15 1.62 6.08
C SER A 140 11.33 1.35 4.82
N MET A 141 10.03 1.06 4.97
CA MET A 141 9.17 0.73 3.84
C MET A 141 8.89 1.94 2.94
N PRO A 142 8.78 1.74 1.62
CA PRO A 142 8.29 2.77 0.72
C PRO A 142 6.83 3.12 1.03
N ILE A 143 6.36 4.23 0.47
CA ILE A 143 4.98 4.70 0.67
C ILE A 143 4.02 3.61 0.19
N ALA A 144 3.16 3.16 1.10
CA ALA A 144 2.21 2.11 0.81
C ALA A 144 1.26 2.53 -0.33
N ALA A 145 1.08 1.67 -1.32
CA ALA A 145 0.15 1.89 -2.44
C ALA A 145 -1.29 2.21 -1.98
N SER A 146 -1.72 1.63 -0.87
CA SER A 146 -3.03 1.86 -0.27
C SER A 146 -3.26 3.32 0.16
N SER A 147 -2.18 4.09 0.38
CA SER A 147 -2.26 5.54 0.67
C SER A 147 -3.02 6.32 -0.41
N THR A 148 -2.92 5.92 -1.68
CA THR A 148 -3.66 6.54 -2.79
C THR A 148 -5.18 6.43 -2.60
N THR A 149 -5.66 5.34 -2.00
CA THR A 149 -7.08 5.13 -1.69
C THR A 149 -7.53 6.00 -0.51
N TRP A 150 -6.64 6.29 0.43
CA TRP A 150 -6.89 7.23 1.53
C TRP A 150 -6.92 8.68 1.04
N VAL A 151 -5.95 9.07 0.22
CA VAL A 151 -5.89 10.40 -0.41
C VAL A 151 -7.12 10.65 -1.28
N GLN A 152 -7.54 9.65 -2.06
CA GLN A 152 -8.77 9.73 -2.85
C GLN A 152 -10.03 9.95 -1.98
N GLN A 153 -10.06 9.38 -0.77
CA GLN A 153 -11.18 9.58 0.17
C GLN A 153 -11.14 10.93 0.87
N ALA A 154 -9.95 11.39 1.24
CA ALA A 154 -9.71 12.71 1.81
C ALA A 154 -9.88 13.86 0.78
N ARG A 155 -10.17 13.54 -0.49
CA ARG A 155 -10.23 14.49 -1.62
C ARG A 155 -8.90 15.23 -1.83
N GLY A 156 -7.78 14.58 -1.49
CA GLY A 156 -6.45 15.11 -1.73
C GLY A 156 -5.97 14.87 -3.16
N ASP A 157 -4.73 15.27 -3.43
CA ASP A 157 -4.10 15.13 -4.74
C ASP A 157 -3.64 13.68 -5.00
N ILE A 158 -4.45 12.95 -5.78
CA ILE A 158 -4.17 11.56 -6.16
C ILE A 158 -2.92 11.48 -7.04
N ALA A 159 -2.65 12.49 -7.88
CA ALA A 159 -1.50 12.50 -8.76
C ALA A 159 -0.20 12.62 -7.95
N LEU A 160 -0.17 13.53 -6.96
CA LEU A 160 0.94 13.63 -6.02
C LEU A 160 1.14 12.33 -5.24
N SER A 161 0.06 11.74 -4.69
CA SER A 161 0.14 10.50 -3.92
C SER A 161 0.69 9.33 -4.76
N LEU A 162 0.19 9.16 -5.99
CA LEU A 162 0.66 8.14 -6.92
C LEU A 162 2.11 8.37 -7.32
N GLY A 163 2.48 9.62 -7.64
CA GLY A 163 3.86 10.01 -7.94
C GLY A 163 4.80 9.67 -6.79
N MET A 164 4.39 9.97 -5.55
CA MET A 164 5.15 9.64 -4.35
C MET A 164 5.29 8.13 -4.12
N VAL A 165 4.24 7.34 -4.38
CA VAL A 165 4.35 5.86 -4.35
C VAL A 165 5.38 5.38 -5.36
N LEU A 166 5.32 5.85 -6.61
CA LEU A 166 6.26 5.45 -7.66
C LEU A 166 7.70 5.87 -7.34
N VAL A 167 7.90 7.11 -6.91
CA VAL A 167 9.22 7.66 -6.56
C VAL A 167 9.79 6.91 -5.35
N SER A 168 9.07 6.82 -4.24
CA SER A 168 9.56 6.14 -3.03
C SER A 168 9.82 4.66 -3.26
N THR A 169 8.99 3.99 -4.05
CA THR A 169 9.19 2.59 -4.44
C THR A 169 10.46 2.43 -5.26
N SER A 170 10.65 3.27 -6.29
CA SER A 170 11.83 3.21 -7.16
C SER A 170 13.12 3.52 -6.38
N LEU A 171 13.05 4.42 -5.40
CA LEU A 171 14.19 4.76 -4.53
C LEU A 171 14.39 3.77 -3.37
N SER A 172 13.45 2.88 -3.09
CA SER A 172 13.50 1.99 -1.91
C SER A 172 14.76 1.11 -1.81
N PRO A 173 15.36 0.57 -2.91
CA PRO A 173 16.60 -0.20 -2.78
C PRO A 173 17.76 0.60 -2.19
N LEU A 174 17.72 1.94 -2.31
CA LEU A 174 18.70 2.85 -1.71
C LEU A 174 18.23 3.41 -0.35
N VAL A 175 16.95 3.79 -0.26
CA VAL A 175 16.40 4.41 0.94
C VAL A 175 16.30 3.42 2.10
N THR A 176 15.85 2.19 1.85
CA THR A 176 15.68 1.16 2.89
C THR A 176 16.99 0.87 3.65
N PRO A 177 18.14 0.56 3.00
CA PRO A 177 19.39 0.38 3.74
C PRO A 177 19.87 1.66 4.44
N MET A 178 19.64 2.84 3.85
CA MET A 178 19.97 4.12 4.49
C MET A 178 19.17 4.35 5.78
N VAL A 179 17.87 4.02 5.79
CA VAL A 179 17.02 4.12 6.99
C VAL A 179 17.49 3.13 8.06
N PHE A 180 17.83 1.90 7.69
CA PHE A 180 18.39 0.95 8.66
C PHE A 180 19.72 1.42 9.23
N TRP A 181 20.59 1.99 8.40
CA TRP A 181 21.84 2.59 8.86
C TRP A 181 21.57 3.73 9.85
N LEU A 182 20.62 4.62 9.54
CA LEU A 182 20.24 5.72 10.44
C LEU A 182 19.69 5.21 11.78
N MET A 183 18.79 4.22 11.73
CA MET A 183 18.22 3.59 12.92
C MET A 183 19.28 2.91 13.79
N ALA A 184 20.25 2.22 13.20
CA ALA A 184 21.34 1.60 13.93
C ALA A 184 22.18 2.60 14.75
N HIS A 185 22.24 3.87 14.33
CA HIS A 185 22.94 4.94 15.05
C HIS A 185 22.05 5.71 16.02
N CYS A 186 20.75 5.85 15.72
CA CYS A 186 19.81 6.59 16.56
C CYS A 186 19.23 5.75 17.71
N LEU A 187 19.17 4.43 17.58
CA LEU A 187 18.66 3.53 18.62
C LEU A 187 19.69 3.33 19.74
N PRO A 188 19.24 3.14 21.00
CA PRO A 188 20.12 2.73 22.10
C PRO A 188 20.90 1.46 21.75
N ALA A 189 22.16 1.36 22.19
CA ALA A 189 23.05 0.22 21.89
C ALA A 189 22.40 -1.13 22.20
N ALA A 190 21.64 -1.19 23.31
CA ALA A 190 20.90 -2.36 23.75
C ALA A 190 19.80 -2.84 22.78
N LEU A 191 19.36 -2.00 21.85
CA LEU A 191 18.29 -2.25 20.87
C LEU A 191 18.80 -2.19 19.41
N THR A 192 20.11 -2.23 19.22
CA THR A 192 20.74 -2.20 17.90
C THR A 192 20.31 -3.39 17.04
N LEU A 193 20.04 -3.11 15.77
CA LEU A 193 19.43 -4.05 14.84
C LEU A 193 20.49 -4.84 14.07
N ASN A 194 20.37 -6.17 14.05
CA ASN A 194 21.14 -7.00 13.12
C ASN A 194 20.42 -7.07 11.76
N VAL A 195 20.72 -6.11 10.90
CA VAL A 195 20.05 -5.91 9.59
C VAL A 195 20.76 -6.57 8.41
N HIS A 196 21.68 -7.51 8.67
CA HIS A 196 22.37 -8.24 7.60
C HIS A 196 21.37 -9.14 6.85
N GLY A 197 21.08 -8.82 5.58
CA GLY A 197 20.35 -9.71 4.66
C GLY A 197 19.04 -9.21 4.06
N LEU A 198 18.58 -7.99 4.36
CA LEU A 198 17.27 -7.50 3.88
C LEU A 198 17.24 -6.95 2.44
N GLY A 199 18.33 -7.09 1.69
CA GLY A 199 18.47 -6.59 0.31
C GLY A 199 18.69 -7.70 -0.71
N GLY A 200 17.68 -8.54 -0.96
CA GLY A 200 17.69 -9.53 -2.03
C GLY A 200 17.19 -8.96 -3.37
N GLY A 201 17.70 -9.48 -4.49
CA GLY A 201 17.26 -9.10 -5.85
C GLY A 201 15.78 -9.37 -6.14
N ASP A 202 15.13 -10.28 -5.39
CA ASP A 202 13.70 -10.59 -5.52
C ASP A 202 12.79 -9.40 -5.17
N THR A 203 13.25 -8.52 -4.27
CA THR A 203 12.52 -7.29 -3.91
C THR A 203 12.39 -6.36 -5.10
N GLN A 204 13.44 -6.22 -5.92
CA GLN A 204 13.40 -5.31 -7.08
C GLN A 204 12.46 -5.83 -8.16
N LEU A 205 12.47 -7.15 -8.43
CA LEU A 205 11.53 -7.76 -9.36
C LEU A 205 10.08 -7.56 -8.87
N PHE A 206 9.81 -7.78 -7.59
CA PHE A 206 8.50 -7.53 -6.99
C PHE A 206 8.06 -6.08 -7.18
N LEU A 207 8.91 -5.09 -6.92
CA LEU A 207 8.53 -3.68 -7.08
C LEU A 207 8.21 -3.34 -8.54
N LEU A 208 8.99 -3.85 -9.49
CA LEU A 208 8.75 -3.62 -10.91
C LEU A 208 7.42 -4.26 -11.36
N THR A 209 7.15 -5.51 -10.97
CA THR A 209 5.97 -6.25 -11.43
C THR A 209 4.70 -5.90 -10.66
N ALA A 210 4.78 -5.71 -9.34
CA ALA A 210 3.64 -5.48 -8.48
C ALA A 210 3.26 -4.00 -8.33
N VAL A 211 4.20 -3.08 -8.61
CA VAL A 211 3.97 -1.64 -8.44
C VAL A 211 4.10 -0.90 -9.77
N VAL A 212 5.26 -0.95 -10.41
CA VAL A 212 5.54 -0.13 -11.60
C VAL A 212 4.69 -0.56 -12.79
N PHE A 213 4.63 -1.86 -13.09
CA PHE A 213 3.86 -2.42 -14.19
C PHE A 213 2.36 -2.08 -14.13
N PRO A 214 1.60 -2.39 -13.05
CA PRO A 214 0.18 -2.06 -12.99
C PRO A 214 -0.08 -0.55 -13.07
N CYS A 215 0.82 0.27 -12.50
CA CYS A 215 0.73 1.71 -12.64
C CYS A 215 0.87 2.16 -14.10
N ALA A 216 1.87 1.65 -14.82
CA ALA A 216 2.09 1.95 -16.23
C ALA A 216 0.88 1.52 -17.07
N CYS A 217 0.37 0.30 -16.86
CA CYS A 217 -0.85 -0.18 -17.53
C CYS A 217 -2.05 0.71 -17.25
N GLY A 218 -2.24 1.17 -16.01
CA GLY A 218 -3.34 2.07 -15.64
C GLY A 218 -3.24 3.44 -16.32
N LEU A 219 -2.04 4.01 -16.39
CA LEU A 219 -1.79 5.28 -17.09
C LEU A 219 -1.98 5.15 -18.61
N LEU A 220 -1.55 4.04 -19.21
CA LEU A 220 -1.79 3.75 -20.62
C LEU A 220 -3.29 3.59 -20.89
N ALA A 221 -4.01 2.83 -20.04
CA ALA A 221 -5.45 2.69 -20.14
C ALA A 221 -6.18 4.03 -20.02
N HIS A 222 -5.73 4.93 -19.14
CA HIS A 222 -6.28 6.29 -19.05
C HIS A 222 -6.18 7.06 -20.37
N GLN A 223 -5.03 6.96 -21.05
CA GLN A 223 -4.80 7.66 -22.33
C GLN A 223 -5.61 7.07 -23.49
N LEU A 224 -5.77 5.74 -23.52
CA LEU A 224 -6.47 5.04 -24.60
C LEU A 224 -8.00 5.11 -24.45
N LEU A 225 -8.51 5.34 -23.23
CA LEU A 225 -9.95 5.36 -22.96
C LEU A 225 -10.57 6.73 -23.21
N PRO A 226 -11.68 6.82 -23.96
CA PRO A 226 -12.43 8.06 -24.09
C PRO A 226 -12.92 8.57 -22.72
N ALA A 227 -12.87 9.88 -22.50
CA ALA A 227 -13.27 10.51 -21.24
C ALA A 227 -14.67 10.09 -20.77
N ALA A 228 -15.62 9.92 -21.69
CA ALA A 228 -16.97 9.45 -21.38
C ALA A 228 -17.00 8.03 -20.81
N ARG A 229 -16.15 7.12 -21.32
CA ARG A 229 -16.06 5.75 -20.80
C ARG A 229 -15.35 5.73 -19.46
N LEU A 230 -14.28 6.51 -19.31
CA LEU A 230 -13.57 6.65 -18.03
C LEU A 230 -14.51 7.15 -16.92
N GLN A 231 -15.27 8.21 -17.18
CA GLN A 231 -16.24 8.75 -16.21
C GLN A 231 -17.29 7.73 -15.77
N ARG A 232 -17.68 6.80 -16.65
CA ARG A 232 -18.60 5.70 -16.32
C ARG A 232 -17.93 4.64 -15.43
N LEU A 233 -16.63 4.40 -15.60
CA LEU A 233 -15.88 3.39 -14.85
C LEU A 233 -15.44 3.87 -13.46
N LEU A 234 -15.20 5.17 -13.28
CA LEU A 234 -14.69 5.75 -12.01
C LEU A 234 -15.42 5.29 -10.74
N PRO A 235 -16.78 5.22 -10.68
CA PRO A 235 -17.47 4.75 -9.49
C PRO A 235 -17.14 3.29 -9.14
N SER A 236 -17.06 2.42 -10.16
CA SER A 236 -16.73 1.00 -9.99
C SER A 236 -15.26 0.83 -9.57
N LEU A 237 -14.34 1.57 -10.18
CA LEU A 237 -12.92 1.55 -9.81
C LEU A 237 -12.71 1.92 -8.33
N LYS A 238 -13.41 2.95 -7.86
CA LYS A 238 -13.40 3.35 -6.44
C LYS A 238 -13.92 2.26 -5.50
N LEU A 239 -14.95 1.52 -5.93
CA LEU A 239 -15.49 0.43 -5.14
C LEU A 239 -14.51 -0.74 -5.09
N ILE A 240 -13.96 -1.14 -6.25
CA ILE A 240 -12.97 -2.21 -6.36
C ILE A 240 -11.77 -1.91 -5.48
N SER A 241 -11.19 -0.70 -5.54
CA SER A 241 -10.03 -0.34 -4.71
C SER A 241 -10.30 -0.47 -3.20
N LYS A 242 -11.52 -0.17 -2.75
CA LYS A 242 -11.89 -0.34 -1.32
C LYS A 242 -12.03 -1.80 -0.95
N VAL A 243 -12.65 -2.62 -1.81
CA VAL A 243 -12.75 -4.06 -1.58
C VAL A 243 -11.36 -4.67 -1.51
N CYS A 244 -10.48 -4.35 -2.48
CA CYS A 244 -9.09 -4.79 -2.45
C CYS A 244 -8.37 -4.35 -1.18
N LEU A 245 -8.56 -3.10 -0.73
CA LEU A 245 -8.00 -2.61 0.53
C LEU A 245 -8.45 -3.48 1.71
N LEU A 246 -9.76 -3.72 1.86
CA LEU A 246 -10.30 -4.52 2.96
C LEU A 246 -9.78 -5.96 2.91
N CYS A 247 -9.79 -6.59 1.74
CA CYS A 247 -9.27 -7.95 1.55
C CYS A 247 -7.77 -8.05 1.87
N LEU A 248 -6.98 -7.06 1.47
CA LEU A 248 -5.54 -7.05 1.72
C LEU A 248 -5.23 -6.86 3.22
N ASN A 249 -5.97 -5.99 3.91
CA ASN A 249 -5.86 -5.86 5.38
C ASN A 249 -6.30 -7.14 6.10
N TYR A 250 -7.39 -7.77 5.65
CA TYR A 250 -7.83 -9.07 6.18
C TYR A 250 -6.75 -10.15 6.03
N CYS A 251 -6.18 -10.31 4.83
CA CYS A 251 -5.11 -11.28 4.58
C CYS A 251 -3.86 -11.01 5.43
N ASN A 252 -3.49 -9.74 5.60
CA ASN A 252 -2.34 -9.36 6.44
C ASN A 252 -2.63 -9.58 7.93
N GLY A 253 -3.84 -9.22 8.38
CA GLY A 253 -4.30 -9.42 9.75
C GLY A 253 -4.35 -10.90 10.13
N ALA A 254 -4.76 -11.78 9.21
CA ALA A 254 -4.89 -13.22 9.46
C ALA A 254 -3.54 -13.90 9.77
N VAL A 255 -2.42 -13.31 9.30
CA VAL A 255 -1.08 -13.78 9.64
C VAL A 255 -0.65 -13.31 11.03
N ALA A 256 -0.97 -12.08 11.39
CA ALA A 256 -0.42 -11.43 12.59
C ALA A 256 -1.28 -11.61 13.85
N LEU A 257 -2.60 -11.48 13.72
CA LEU A 257 -3.52 -11.36 14.86
C LEU A 257 -3.77 -12.65 15.66
N PRO A 258 -3.84 -13.86 15.08
CA PRO A 258 -4.13 -15.07 15.85
C PRO A 258 -3.12 -15.30 16.98
N HIS A 259 -1.84 -15.04 16.73
CA HIS A 259 -0.75 -15.16 17.69
C HIS A 259 -0.82 -14.17 18.86
N LEU A 260 -1.70 -13.16 18.81
CA LEU A 260 -1.91 -12.19 19.90
C LEU A 260 -3.08 -12.58 20.83
N LEU A 261 -3.87 -13.57 20.43
CA LEU A 261 -5.02 -14.06 21.21
C LEU A 261 -4.72 -15.35 21.97
N GLU A 262 -3.55 -15.95 21.74
CA GLU A 262 -2.97 -17.07 22.48
C GLU A 262 -2.13 -16.56 23.66
#